data_AF-A0A397UTH2-F1
#
_entry.id   AF-A0A397UTH2-F1
#
_cell.length_a   1.000
_cell.length_b   1.000
_cell.length_c   1.000
_cell.angle_alpha   90.00
_cell.angle_beta   90.00
_cell.angle_gamma   90.00
#
_symmetry.space_group_name_H-M   'P 1'
#
loop_
_entity.id
_entity.type
_entity.pdbx_description
1 polymer ?
#
loop_
_entity_poly.entity_id
_entity_poly.type
_entity_poly.pdbx_seq_one_letter_code
_entity_poly.pdbx_strand_id
1 'polypeptide(L)'
;MGNSNGAFSVGWCYDQGIGVEKDEHKAFIYYQKSAEMGDADGTYNVGDCYRNGIGVEKDEHNAFIYYQKSAEMGDASGTYNVGDCCFNGIGVEKDEHNAFIYSQKSAEMGDASGTYNVGDCCFNGIGVEKDEHKAFIYSQKSVEMGEASGMSLVAECYRNGIGITRDLHKANYWEKDLTSEKKYKLSWIPYDEFNNLKEIGKGGFATTYIAKWVDKCQNLSRPVALKLLYGSNNYQEEFINELKTYCDIGLKDPTFLKWFGISKDKVSGN
;
A
#
# COMPACT_ATOMS: atom_id res chain seq x y z
N MET A 1 -18.70 -4.49 -32.99
CA MET A 1 -18.16 -4.34 -31.63
C MET A 1 -16.66 -4.58 -31.73
N GLY A 2 -15.90 -3.51 -31.94
CA GLY A 2 -14.44 -3.58 -31.93
C GLY A 2 -13.97 -3.87 -30.50
N ASN A 3 -12.93 -4.67 -30.35
CA ASN A 3 -12.41 -5.08 -29.05
C ASN A 3 -11.77 -3.87 -28.34
N SER A 4 -12.53 -3.17 -27.50
CA SER A 4 -12.12 -1.95 -26.77
C SER A 4 -10.81 -2.16 -26.01
N ASN A 5 -10.66 -3.33 -25.38
CA ASN A 5 -9.46 -3.79 -24.66
C ASN A 5 -8.24 -3.91 -25.59
N GLY A 6 -8.45 -4.21 -26.87
CA GLY A 6 -7.38 -4.33 -27.85
C GLY A 6 -6.72 -2.99 -28.18
N ALA A 7 -7.49 -1.90 -28.31
CA ALA A 7 -6.93 -0.58 -28.56
C ALA A 7 -6.21 -0.03 -27.32
N PHE A 8 -6.79 -0.20 -26.13
CA PHE A 8 -6.13 0.17 -24.87
C PHE A 8 -4.78 -0.54 -24.72
N SER A 9 -4.75 -1.86 -24.92
CA SER A 9 -3.53 -2.66 -24.79
C SER A 9 -2.44 -2.21 -25.77
N VAL A 10 -2.81 -1.85 -27.01
CA VAL A 10 -1.83 -1.33 -27.99
C VAL A 10 -1.32 0.05 -27.57
N GLY A 11 -2.20 0.91 -27.04
CA GLY A 11 -1.79 2.20 -26.46
C GLY A 11 -0.78 2.00 -25.34
N TRP A 12 -1.05 1.08 -24.42
CA TRP A 12 -0.15 0.69 -23.34
C TRP A 12 1.20 0.17 -23.82
N CYS A 13 1.21 -0.67 -24.86
CA CYS A 13 2.46 -1.15 -25.44
C CYS A 13 3.32 -0.01 -26.01
N TYR A 14 2.72 0.99 -26.67
CA TYR A 14 3.44 2.16 -27.17
C TYR A 14 3.91 3.08 -26.04
N ASP A 15 3.12 3.24 -24.98
CA ASP A 15 3.48 4.06 -23.82
C ASP A 15 4.66 3.46 -23.04
N GLN A 16 4.63 2.14 -22.83
CA GLN A 16 5.63 1.42 -22.04
C GLN A 16 6.78 0.84 -22.87
N GLY A 17 6.71 0.89 -24.21
CA GLY A 17 7.70 0.29 -25.11
C GLY A 17 7.72 -1.25 -25.06
N ILE A 18 6.58 -1.88 -24.82
CA ILE A 18 6.46 -3.34 -24.71
C ILE A 18 6.25 -3.95 -26.09
N GLY A 19 7.28 -4.59 -26.64
CA GLY A 19 7.23 -5.26 -27.95
C GLY A 19 7.19 -4.31 -29.16
N VAL A 20 7.17 -2.99 -28.93
CA VAL A 20 7.28 -1.92 -29.91
C VAL A 20 8.19 -0.81 -29.37
N GLU A 21 8.74 0.03 -30.24
CA GLU A 21 9.44 1.24 -29.80
C GLU A 21 8.45 2.18 -29.08
N LYS A 22 8.89 2.75 -27.93
CA LYS A 22 8.07 3.69 -27.16
C LYS A 22 7.71 4.89 -28.05
N ASP A 23 6.41 5.23 -28.09
CA ASP A 23 5.89 6.33 -28.91
C ASP A 23 4.64 6.92 -28.24
N GLU A 24 4.82 8.02 -27.53
CA GLU A 24 3.78 8.65 -26.72
C GLU A 24 2.63 9.21 -27.59
N HIS A 25 2.94 9.72 -28.79
CA HIS A 25 1.89 10.19 -29.71
C HIS A 25 1.04 9.03 -30.19
N LYS A 26 1.64 7.88 -30.55
CA LYS A 26 0.85 6.69 -30.90
C LYS A 26 0.05 6.18 -29.70
N ALA A 27 0.63 6.17 -28.50
CA ALA A 27 -0.08 5.79 -27.28
C ALA A 27 -1.36 6.62 -27.11
N PHE A 28 -1.25 7.94 -27.19
CA PHE A 28 -2.38 8.86 -27.12
C PHE A 28 -3.47 8.55 -28.16
N ILE A 29 -3.10 8.33 -29.43
CA ILE A 29 -4.06 7.98 -30.50
C ILE A 29 -4.81 6.67 -30.17
N TYR A 30 -4.11 5.65 -29.65
CA TYR A 30 -4.73 4.37 -29.33
C TYR A 30 -5.62 4.45 -28.08
N TYR A 31 -5.24 5.24 -27.07
CA TYR A 31 -6.10 5.54 -25.94
C TYR A 31 -7.37 6.30 -26.38
N GLN A 32 -7.26 7.27 -27.30
CA GLN A 32 -8.43 7.95 -27.87
C GLN A 32 -9.36 6.96 -28.60
N LYS A 33 -8.82 6.07 -29.43
CA LYS A 33 -9.62 5.03 -30.11
C LYS A 33 -10.31 4.11 -29.10
N SER A 34 -9.63 3.78 -28.00
CA SER A 34 -10.21 2.97 -26.93
C SER A 34 -11.37 3.72 -26.24
N ALA A 35 -11.17 5.00 -25.91
CA ALA A 35 -12.21 5.86 -25.35
C ALA A 35 -13.44 6.00 -26.28
N GLU A 36 -13.22 6.17 -27.59
CA GLU A 36 -14.28 6.22 -28.60
C GLU A 36 -15.10 4.91 -28.70
N MET A 37 -14.51 3.78 -28.30
CA MET A 37 -15.19 2.49 -28.20
C MET A 37 -15.91 2.27 -26.86
N GLY A 38 -15.92 3.26 -25.97
CA GLY A 38 -16.56 3.19 -24.66
C GLY A 38 -15.73 2.49 -23.59
N ASP A 39 -14.40 2.48 -23.74
CA ASP A 39 -13.49 1.91 -22.76
C ASP A 39 -13.20 2.91 -21.62
N ALA A 40 -13.46 2.49 -20.39
CA ALA A 40 -13.26 3.31 -19.19
C ALA A 40 -11.77 3.62 -18.94
N ASP A 41 -10.91 2.61 -19.07
CA ASP A 41 -9.45 2.71 -18.88
C ASP A 41 -8.82 3.54 -20.00
N GLY A 42 -9.23 3.30 -21.26
CA GLY A 42 -8.82 4.11 -22.41
C GLY A 42 -9.19 5.58 -22.22
N THR A 43 -10.41 5.86 -21.75
CA THR A 43 -10.88 7.23 -21.47
C THR A 43 -10.09 7.89 -20.34
N TYR A 44 -9.83 7.16 -19.25
CA TYR A 44 -8.97 7.60 -18.15
C TYR A 44 -7.58 8.00 -18.67
N ASN A 45 -6.97 7.14 -19.50
CA ASN A 45 -5.61 7.37 -20.00
C ASN A 45 -5.52 8.55 -20.98
N VAL A 46 -6.59 8.87 -21.70
CA VAL A 46 -6.66 10.14 -22.46
C VAL A 46 -6.61 11.35 -21.51
N GLY A 47 -7.30 11.26 -20.36
CA GLY A 47 -7.21 12.26 -19.30
C GLY A 47 -5.78 12.43 -18.78
N ASP A 48 -5.10 11.32 -18.47
CA ASP A 48 -3.69 11.32 -18.04
C ASP A 48 -2.75 11.90 -19.11
N CYS A 49 -3.01 11.62 -20.39
CA CYS A 49 -2.23 12.20 -21.49
C CYS A 49 -2.35 13.72 -21.52
N TYR A 50 -3.56 14.26 -21.41
CA TYR A 50 -3.77 15.71 -21.35
C TYR A 50 -3.20 16.33 -20.07
N ARG A 51 -3.32 15.66 -18.91
CA ARG A 51 -2.78 16.15 -17.64
C ARG A 51 -1.26 16.29 -17.67
N ASN A 52 -0.59 15.32 -18.27
CA ASN A 52 0.87 15.20 -18.21
C ASN A 52 1.57 15.62 -19.51
N GLY A 53 0.82 15.90 -20.58
CA GLY A 53 1.37 16.22 -21.90
C GLY A 53 1.99 15.01 -22.62
N ILE A 54 1.44 13.80 -22.41
CA ILE A 54 1.97 12.55 -23.01
C ILE A 54 1.38 12.42 -24.42
N GLY A 55 2.21 12.64 -25.44
CA GLY A 55 1.80 12.51 -26.85
C GLY A 55 0.82 13.58 -27.34
N VAL A 56 0.45 14.53 -26.50
CA VAL A 56 -0.45 15.66 -26.77
C VAL A 56 0.00 16.87 -25.96
N GLU A 57 -0.36 18.09 -26.39
CA GLU A 57 -0.13 19.29 -25.58
C GLU A 57 -0.89 19.18 -24.25
N LYS A 58 -0.22 19.59 -23.16
CA LYS A 58 -0.82 19.57 -21.82
C LYS A 58 -2.04 20.49 -21.79
N ASP A 59 -3.18 19.97 -21.33
CA ASP A 59 -4.44 20.69 -21.21
C ASP A 59 -5.23 20.17 -20.00
N GLU A 60 -5.20 20.93 -18.92
CA GLU A 60 -5.84 20.52 -17.67
C GLU A 60 -7.37 20.49 -17.79
N HIS A 61 -7.97 21.35 -18.63
CA HIS A 61 -9.41 21.38 -18.83
C HIS A 61 -9.89 20.13 -19.58
N ASN A 62 -9.17 19.73 -20.63
CA ASN A 62 -9.44 18.47 -21.30
C ASN A 62 -9.17 17.27 -20.38
N ALA A 63 -8.12 17.30 -19.56
CA ALA A 63 -7.87 16.24 -18.58
C ALA A 63 -9.08 16.03 -17.66
N PHE A 64 -9.60 17.11 -17.08
CA PHE A 64 -10.80 17.08 -16.24
C PHE A 64 -12.02 16.48 -16.95
N ILE A 65 -12.29 16.92 -18.18
CA ILE A 65 -13.42 16.39 -18.99
C ILE A 65 -13.29 14.87 -19.20
N TYR A 66 -12.09 14.37 -19.50
CA TYR A 66 -11.89 12.94 -19.73
C TYR A 66 -11.95 12.12 -18.44
N TYR A 67 -11.46 12.65 -17.31
CA TYR A 67 -11.67 12.01 -16.01
C TYR A 67 -13.15 11.95 -15.63
N GLN A 68 -13.93 13.00 -15.89
CA GLN A 68 -15.39 12.98 -15.68
C GLN A 68 -16.07 11.90 -16.51
N LYS A 69 -15.75 11.80 -17.81
CA LYS A 69 -16.29 10.74 -18.67
C LYS A 69 -15.93 9.35 -18.16
N SER A 70 -14.68 9.16 -17.73
CA SER A 70 -14.22 7.88 -17.15
C SER A 70 -14.99 7.54 -15.86
N ALA A 71 -15.19 8.52 -14.97
CA ALA A 71 -16.01 8.37 -13.76
C ALA A 71 -17.47 8.01 -14.08
N GLU A 72 -18.07 8.64 -15.09
CA GLU A 72 -19.44 8.34 -15.55
C GLU A 72 -19.58 6.91 -16.10
N MET A 73 -18.48 6.32 -16.60
CA MET A 73 -18.42 4.92 -17.02
C MET A 73 -18.14 3.95 -15.87
N GLY A 74 -18.01 4.43 -14.64
CA GLY A 74 -17.78 3.62 -13.46
C GLY A 74 -16.31 3.24 -13.24
N ASP A 75 -15.36 4.03 -13.74
CA ASP A 75 -13.96 3.87 -13.36
C ASP A 75 -13.65 4.52 -12.01
N ALA A 76 -12.99 3.78 -11.12
CA ALA A 76 -12.60 4.27 -9.80
C ALA A 76 -11.48 5.32 -9.91
N SER A 77 -10.51 5.10 -10.81
CA SER A 77 -9.36 6.01 -10.99
C SER A 77 -9.79 7.36 -11.57
N GLY A 78 -10.70 7.34 -12.55
CA GLY A 78 -11.36 8.52 -13.10
C GLY A 78 -12.15 9.26 -12.02
N THR A 79 -12.95 8.53 -11.22
CA THR A 79 -13.72 9.13 -10.11
C THR A 79 -12.81 9.81 -9.08
N TYR A 80 -11.71 9.16 -8.69
CA TYR A 80 -10.69 9.73 -7.82
C TYR A 80 -10.09 11.01 -8.41
N ASN A 81 -9.67 10.99 -9.68
CA ASN A 81 -9.02 12.13 -10.32
C ASN A 81 -9.97 13.32 -10.55
N VAL A 82 -11.29 13.09 -10.72
CA VAL A 82 -12.25 14.20 -10.70
C VAL A 82 -12.24 14.89 -9.33
N GLY A 83 -12.21 14.11 -8.24
CA GLY A 83 -12.06 14.65 -6.89
C GLY A 83 -10.77 15.44 -6.71
N ASP A 84 -9.64 14.90 -7.16
CA ASP A 84 -8.33 15.57 -7.15
C ASP A 84 -8.34 16.89 -7.94
N CYS A 85 -9.00 16.90 -9.10
CA CYS A 85 -9.14 18.10 -9.92
C CYS A 85 -9.97 19.19 -9.22
N CYS A 86 -11.10 18.83 -8.62
CA CYS A 86 -11.92 19.77 -7.84
C CYS A 86 -11.15 20.29 -6.61
N PHE A 87 -10.38 19.44 -5.93
CA PHE A 87 -9.62 19.83 -4.74
C PHE A 87 -8.50 20.83 -5.07
N ASN A 88 -7.77 20.58 -6.16
CA ASN A 88 -6.60 21.37 -6.54
C ASN A 88 -6.91 22.49 -7.55
N GLY A 89 -8.11 22.52 -8.14
CA GLY A 89 -8.48 23.44 -9.21
C GLY A 89 -7.81 23.14 -10.55
N ILE A 90 -7.62 21.85 -10.86
CA ILE A 90 -6.97 21.40 -12.11
C ILE A 90 -8.04 21.32 -13.21
N GLY A 91 -8.01 22.26 -14.16
CA GLY A 91 -8.95 22.28 -15.29
C GLY A 91 -10.40 22.65 -14.95
N VAL A 92 -10.69 22.87 -13.66
CA VAL A 92 -11.98 23.24 -13.08
C VAL A 92 -11.74 24.24 -11.94
N GLU A 93 -12.74 25.05 -11.59
CA GLU A 93 -12.68 25.88 -10.39
C GLU A 93 -12.53 25.00 -9.14
N LYS A 94 -11.71 25.45 -8.19
CA LYS A 94 -11.51 24.73 -6.93
C LYS A 94 -12.83 24.66 -6.16
N ASP A 95 -13.23 23.44 -5.81
CA ASP A 95 -14.45 23.15 -5.06
C ASP A 95 -14.22 21.96 -4.10
N GLU A 96 -13.99 22.28 -2.83
CA GLU A 96 -13.73 21.29 -1.78
C GLU A 96 -14.96 20.42 -1.50
N HIS A 97 -16.18 20.94 -1.66
CA HIS A 97 -17.40 20.17 -1.45
C HIS A 97 -17.56 19.11 -2.53
N ASN A 98 -17.38 19.47 -3.79
CA ASN A 98 -17.39 18.49 -4.88
C ASN A 98 -16.22 17.50 -4.76
N ALA A 99 -15.02 17.95 -4.35
CA ALA A 99 -13.91 17.04 -4.08
C ALA A 99 -14.25 15.97 -3.03
N PHE A 100 -14.92 16.36 -1.95
CA PHE A 100 -15.42 15.43 -0.93
C PHE A 100 -16.44 14.44 -1.51
N ILE A 101 -17.43 14.92 -2.28
CA ILE A 101 -18.44 14.04 -2.90
C ILE A 101 -17.80 13.00 -3.83
N TYR A 102 -16.81 13.39 -4.65
CA TYR A 102 -16.11 12.44 -5.52
C TYR A 102 -15.20 11.48 -4.74
N SER A 103 -14.59 11.93 -3.64
CA SER A 103 -13.85 11.04 -2.74
C SER A 103 -14.76 9.97 -2.11
N GLN A 104 -15.99 10.35 -1.72
CA GLN A 104 -16.99 9.40 -1.23
C GLN A 104 -17.38 8.38 -2.30
N LYS A 105 -17.66 8.83 -3.52
CA LYS A 105 -17.95 7.93 -4.65
C LYS A 105 -16.80 6.95 -4.91
N SER A 106 -15.55 7.44 -4.92
CA SER A 106 -14.37 6.59 -5.09
C SER A 106 -14.26 5.55 -3.96
N ALA A 107 -14.50 5.96 -2.72
CA ALA A 107 -14.51 5.06 -1.56
C ALA A 107 -15.61 3.98 -1.64
N GLU A 108 -16.80 4.33 -2.16
CA GLU A 108 -17.90 3.39 -2.41
C GLU A 108 -17.55 2.36 -3.50
N MET A 109 -16.69 2.73 -4.44
CA MET A 109 -16.16 1.85 -5.49
C MET A 109 -14.98 0.98 -5.03
N GLY A 110 -14.56 1.11 -3.77
CA GLY A 110 -13.47 0.31 -3.20
C GLY A 110 -12.07 0.85 -3.46
N ASP A 111 -11.94 2.13 -3.82
CA ASP A 111 -10.65 2.80 -3.94
C ASP A 111 -10.09 3.18 -2.56
N ALA A 112 -8.85 2.77 -2.30
CA ALA A 112 -8.22 2.97 -0.99
C ALA A 112 -7.82 4.44 -0.77
N SER A 113 -7.37 5.12 -1.83
CA SER A 113 -7.01 6.55 -1.81
C SER A 113 -8.24 7.44 -1.59
N GLY A 114 -9.34 7.18 -2.29
CA GLY A 114 -10.62 7.84 -2.07
C GLY A 114 -11.15 7.63 -0.66
N THR A 115 -11.03 6.40 -0.13
CA THR A 115 -11.39 6.10 1.26
C THR A 115 -10.56 6.91 2.25
N TYR A 116 -9.25 7.04 2.03
CA TYR A 116 -8.39 7.90 2.85
C TYR A 116 -8.80 9.38 2.75
N ASN A 117 -9.05 9.89 1.55
CA ASN A 117 -9.46 11.28 1.32
C ASN A 117 -10.76 11.63 2.04
N VAL A 118 -11.74 10.70 2.12
CA VAL A 118 -12.95 10.91 2.94
C VAL A 118 -12.57 11.09 4.41
N GLY A 119 -11.65 10.28 4.93
CA GLY A 119 -11.15 10.38 6.30
C GLY A 119 -10.45 11.72 6.56
N ASP A 120 -9.56 12.13 5.66
CA ASP A 120 -8.84 13.40 5.75
C ASP A 120 -9.78 14.61 5.66
N CYS A 121 -10.77 14.55 4.77
CA CYS A 121 -11.79 15.60 4.67
C CYS A 121 -12.60 15.74 5.96
N CYS A 122 -13.01 14.63 6.58
CA CYS A 122 -13.72 14.65 7.86
C CYS A 122 -12.83 15.17 9.01
N PHE A 123 -11.52 14.90 8.96
CA PHE A 123 -10.57 15.35 9.98
C PHE A 123 -10.33 16.87 9.89
N ASN A 124 -10.05 17.35 8.68
CA ASN A 124 -9.67 18.73 8.42
C ASN A 124 -10.87 19.67 8.19
N GLY A 125 -12.06 19.12 7.92
CA GLY A 125 -13.26 19.87 7.59
C GLY A 125 -13.23 20.41 6.15
N ILE A 126 -12.67 19.63 5.22
CA ILE A 126 -12.53 20.00 3.81
C ILE A 126 -13.81 19.60 3.08
N GLY A 127 -14.61 20.58 2.64
CA GLY A 127 -15.86 20.32 1.91
C GLY A 127 -16.99 19.66 2.71
N VAL A 128 -16.74 19.34 3.98
CA VAL A 128 -17.65 18.69 4.93
C VAL A 128 -17.40 19.21 6.35
N GLU A 129 -18.41 19.14 7.22
CA GLU A 129 -18.21 19.43 8.64
C GLU A 129 -17.24 18.44 9.28
N LYS A 130 -16.43 18.91 10.23
CA LYS A 130 -15.49 18.06 10.96
C LYS A 130 -16.21 16.95 11.71
N ASP A 131 -15.74 15.72 11.54
CA ASP A 131 -16.27 14.53 12.19
C ASP A 131 -15.10 13.59 12.51
N GLU A 132 -14.55 13.74 13.71
CA GLU A 132 -13.37 12.98 14.16
C GLU A 132 -13.63 11.47 14.16
N HIS A 133 -14.85 11.04 14.50
CA HIS A 133 -15.19 9.62 14.53
C HIS A 133 -15.22 9.05 13.11
N LYS A 134 -15.86 9.75 12.15
CA LYS A 134 -15.79 9.33 10.74
C LYS A 134 -14.37 9.37 10.20
N ALA A 135 -13.60 10.41 10.53
CA ALA A 135 -12.19 10.51 10.14
C ALA A 135 -11.43 9.25 10.54
N PHE A 136 -11.52 8.86 11.82
CA PHE A 136 -10.90 7.63 12.32
C PHE A 136 -11.37 6.38 11.55
N ILE A 137 -12.68 6.19 11.39
CA ILE A 137 -13.23 5.00 10.73
C ILE A 137 -12.76 4.88 9.28
N TYR A 138 -12.82 5.97 8.50
CA TYR A 138 -12.41 5.97 7.10
C TYR A 138 -10.90 5.81 6.94
N SER A 139 -10.09 6.47 7.77
CA SER A 139 -8.63 6.30 7.74
C SER A 139 -8.20 4.90 8.17
N GLN A 140 -8.88 4.26 9.14
CA GLN A 140 -8.60 2.87 9.47
C GLN A 140 -8.95 1.95 8.29
N LYS A 141 -10.13 2.16 7.69
CA LYS A 141 -10.58 1.38 6.53
C LYS A 141 -9.62 1.50 5.34
N SER A 142 -9.10 2.69 5.05
CA SER A 142 -8.15 2.88 3.95
C SER A 142 -6.87 2.07 4.17
N VAL A 143 -6.37 2.03 5.41
CA VAL A 143 -5.19 1.24 5.76
C VAL A 143 -5.44 -0.26 5.61
N GLU A 144 -6.61 -0.75 6.03
CA GLU A 144 -7.02 -2.15 5.83
C GLU A 144 -7.12 -2.52 4.35
N MET A 145 -7.40 -1.54 3.48
CA MET A 145 -7.40 -1.67 2.01
C MET A 145 -6.01 -1.53 1.38
N GLY A 146 -4.97 -1.24 2.17
CA GLY A 146 -3.58 -1.16 1.73
C GLY A 146 -3.03 0.26 1.54
N GLU A 147 -3.82 1.30 1.82
CA GLU A 147 -3.38 2.70 1.72
C GLU A 147 -2.63 3.14 2.98
N ALA A 148 -1.31 3.32 2.85
CA ALA A 148 -0.44 3.64 3.98
C ALA A 148 -0.64 5.08 4.51
N SER A 149 -1.15 6.00 3.69
CA SER A 149 -1.32 7.42 4.07
C SER A 149 -2.22 7.59 5.30
N GLY A 150 -3.18 6.68 5.52
CA GLY A 150 -4.07 6.70 6.69
C GLY A 150 -3.41 6.27 8.01
N MET A 151 -2.26 5.59 7.98
CA MET A 151 -1.65 4.99 9.18
C MET A 151 -1.25 6.05 10.21
N SER A 152 -0.70 7.19 9.77
CA SER A 152 -0.28 8.27 10.66
C SER A 152 -1.46 8.88 11.40
N LEU A 153 -2.57 9.08 10.67
CA LEU A 153 -3.81 9.61 11.25
C LEU A 153 -4.44 8.59 12.22
N VAL A 154 -4.45 7.30 11.90
CA VAL A 154 -4.93 6.25 12.81
C VAL A 154 -4.11 6.21 14.10
N ALA A 155 -2.78 6.29 13.99
CA ALA A 155 -1.89 6.35 15.14
C ALA A 155 -2.16 7.59 16.01
N GLU A 156 -2.31 8.75 15.39
CA GLU A 156 -2.63 10.02 16.07
C GLU A 156 -3.98 9.95 16.80
N CYS A 157 -5.00 9.38 16.14
CA CYS A 157 -6.32 9.18 16.74
C CYS A 157 -6.26 8.32 18.00
N TYR A 158 -5.53 7.21 17.97
CA TYR A 158 -5.32 6.38 19.16
C TYR A 158 -4.49 7.08 20.24
N ARG A 159 -3.48 7.84 19.84
CA ARG A 159 -2.56 8.55 20.77
C ARG A 159 -3.28 9.64 21.56
N ASN A 160 -4.14 10.38 20.88
CA ASN A 160 -4.80 11.57 21.42
C ASN A 160 -6.27 11.34 21.82
N GLY A 161 -6.88 10.23 21.39
CA GLY A 161 -8.29 9.95 21.61
C GLY A 161 -9.21 10.77 20.69
N ILE A 162 -8.78 11.01 19.45
CA ILE A 162 -9.53 11.77 18.44
C ILE A 162 -10.48 10.80 17.75
N GLY A 163 -11.80 11.02 17.86
CA GLY A 163 -12.80 10.15 17.24
C GLY A 163 -12.91 8.72 17.81
N ILE A 164 -12.02 8.31 18.71
CA ILE A 164 -12.01 7.01 19.38
C ILE A 164 -11.42 7.13 20.79
N THR A 165 -11.71 6.16 21.65
CA THR A 165 -11.06 6.06 22.97
C THR A 165 -9.54 5.96 22.82
N ARG A 166 -8.82 6.81 23.56
CA ARG A 166 -7.36 6.83 23.61
C ARG A 166 -6.77 5.46 23.99
N ASP A 167 -5.82 4.98 23.19
CA ASP A 167 -5.10 3.71 23.37
C ASP A 167 -3.64 3.85 22.90
N LEU A 168 -2.73 4.07 23.85
CA LEU A 168 -1.31 4.23 23.57
C LEU A 168 -0.63 2.95 23.06
N HIS A 169 -1.17 1.77 23.39
CA HIS A 169 -0.61 0.51 22.89
C HIS A 169 -0.91 0.36 21.39
N LYS A 170 -2.14 0.64 20.97
CA LYS A 170 -2.51 0.66 19.55
C LYS A 170 -1.80 1.77 18.78
N ALA A 171 -1.65 2.97 19.35
CA ALA A 171 -0.88 4.04 18.71
C ALA A 171 0.55 3.60 18.37
N ASN A 172 1.26 3.02 19.35
CA ASN A 172 2.62 2.52 19.14
C ASN A 172 2.69 1.33 18.16
N TYR A 173 1.63 0.53 18.03
CA TYR A 173 1.56 -0.55 17.05
C TYR A 173 1.54 0.02 15.61
N TRP A 174 0.67 1.00 15.35
CA TRP A 174 0.56 1.64 14.03
C TRP A 174 1.83 2.43 13.66
N GLU A 175 2.48 3.08 14.62
CA GLU A 175 3.76 3.77 14.38
C GLU A 175 4.93 2.84 14.07
N LYS A 176 4.93 1.63 14.65
CA LYS A 176 5.91 0.60 14.30
C LYS A 176 5.70 0.08 12.89
N ASP A 177 4.45 -0.07 12.46
CA ASP A 177 4.12 -0.49 11.09
C ASP A 177 4.58 0.55 10.06
N LEU A 178 4.39 1.84 10.36
CA LEU A 178 4.89 2.98 9.57
C LEU A 178 6.42 3.02 9.42
N THR A 179 7.15 2.72 10.50
CA THR A 179 8.62 2.77 10.54
C THR A 179 9.28 1.48 10.03
N SER A 180 8.53 0.38 9.96
CA SER A 180 8.96 -0.80 9.23
C SER A 180 8.71 -0.61 7.73
N GLU A 181 9.69 -0.03 7.04
CA GLU A 181 9.83 -0.27 5.60
C GLU A 181 9.68 -1.78 5.35
N LYS A 182 8.72 -2.17 4.51
CA LYS A 182 8.35 -3.54 4.12
C LYS A 182 9.48 -4.35 3.44
N LYS A 183 10.75 -4.01 3.66
CA LYS A 183 11.91 -4.72 3.09
C LYS A 183 12.14 -6.08 3.74
N TYR A 184 11.81 -6.23 5.03
CA TYR A 184 12.07 -7.47 5.78
C TYR A 184 10.79 -7.94 6.51
N LYS A 185 9.99 -8.77 5.85
CA LYS A 185 8.78 -9.37 6.46
C LYS A 185 9.16 -10.51 7.39
N LEU A 186 9.57 -10.21 8.61
CA LEU A 186 9.76 -11.19 9.68
C LEU A 186 8.44 -11.40 10.42
N SER A 187 7.94 -12.63 10.43
CA SER A 187 6.73 -12.96 11.18
C SER A 187 7.03 -13.18 12.66
N TRP A 188 6.07 -12.87 13.54
CA TRP A 188 6.09 -13.46 14.88
C TRP A 188 5.70 -14.94 14.78
N ILE A 189 6.53 -15.83 15.31
CA ILE A 189 6.26 -17.27 15.33
C ILE A 189 6.15 -17.70 16.79
N PRO A 190 4.98 -18.19 17.24
CA PRO A 190 4.82 -18.75 18.57
C PRO A 190 5.82 -19.89 18.83
N TYR A 191 6.50 -19.85 19.98
CA TYR A 191 7.55 -20.85 20.30
C TYR A 191 7.02 -22.29 20.39
N ASP A 192 5.74 -22.46 20.72
CA ASP A 192 5.06 -23.75 20.77
C ASP A 192 4.81 -24.37 19.39
N GLU A 193 5.11 -23.68 18.29
CA GLU A 193 5.12 -24.23 16.94
C GLU A 193 6.41 -25.00 16.61
N PHE A 194 7.44 -24.89 17.44
CA PHE A 194 8.70 -25.61 17.28
C PHE A 194 8.72 -26.90 18.10
N ASN A 195 8.97 -28.01 17.41
CA ASN A 195 9.04 -29.34 18.00
C ASN A 195 10.43 -29.95 17.81
N ASN A 196 10.78 -30.96 18.62
CA ASN A 196 12.02 -31.72 18.51
C ASN A 196 13.29 -30.85 18.54
N LEU A 197 13.36 -29.88 19.45
CA LEU A 197 14.53 -29.02 19.58
C LEU A 197 15.76 -29.85 19.96
N LYS A 198 16.81 -29.74 19.16
CA LYS A 198 18.11 -30.35 19.43
C LYS A 198 19.19 -29.29 19.28
N GLU A 199 19.98 -29.10 20.33
CA GLU A 199 21.14 -28.22 20.28
C GLU A 199 22.18 -28.78 19.30
N ILE A 200 22.70 -27.92 18.43
CA ILE A 200 23.71 -28.28 17.43
C ILE A 200 25.01 -27.48 17.58
N GLY A 201 25.01 -26.42 18.38
CA GLY A 201 26.21 -25.66 18.66
C GLY A 201 25.96 -24.51 19.63
N LYS A 202 27.00 -24.17 20.39
CA LYS A 202 26.97 -23.10 21.38
C LYS A 202 28.17 -22.18 21.17
N GLY A 203 27.90 -20.91 20.91
CA GLY A 203 28.92 -19.86 20.78
C GLY A 203 28.92 -18.91 21.97
N GLY A 204 29.74 -17.86 21.88
CA GLY A 204 29.81 -16.81 22.90
C GLY A 204 28.59 -15.89 22.97
N PHE A 205 27.82 -15.76 21.88
CA PHE A 205 26.68 -14.85 21.77
C PHE A 205 25.32 -15.56 21.64
N ALA A 206 25.32 -16.83 21.22
CA ALA A 206 24.09 -17.57 20.98
C ALA A 206 24.26 -19.09 21.08
N THR A 207 23.17 -19.77 21.36
CA THR A 207 23.01 -21.22 21.14
C THR A 207 22.18 -21.46 19.88
N THR A 208 22.62 -22.38 19.04
CA THR A 208 21.89 -22.79 17.83
C THR A 208 21.23 -24.15 18.04
N TYR A 209 19.96 -24.23 17.69
CA TYR A 209 19.15 -25.44 17.72
C TYR A 209 18.67 -25.78 16.31
N ILE A 210 18.52 -27.07 16.02
CA ILE A 210 17.66 -27.52 14.93
C ILE A 210 16.29 -27.86 15.52
N ALA A 211 15.22 -27.47 14.83
CA ALA A 211 13.85 -27.74 15.23
C ALA A 211 12.99 -28.09 14.01
N LYS A 212 11.86 -28.74 14.25
CA LYS A 212 10.79 -28.91 13.27
C LYS A 212 9.75 -27.83 13.53
N TRP A 213 9.64 -26.86 12.63
CA TRP A 213 8.57 -25.87 12.67
C TRP A 213 7.31 -26.47 12.04
N VAL A 214 6.19 -26.37 12.74
CA VAL A 214 4.86 -26.72 12.24
C VAL A 214 4.06 -25.44 12.14
N ASP A 215 3.97 -24.90 10.93
CA ASP A 215 3.15 -23.73 10.62
C ASP A 215 1.68 -24.16 10.68
N LYS A 216 1.00 -23.78 11.77
CA LYS A 216 -0.40 -24.14 12.02
C LYS A 216 -1.36 -23.47 11.01
N CYS A 217 -0.95 -22.35 10.42
CA CYS A 217 -1.76 -21.60 9.46
C CYS A 217 -1.68 -22.21 8.05
N GLN A 218 -0.51 -22.68 7.63
CA GLN A 218 -0.29 -23.26 6.29
C GLN A 218 -0.31 -24.79 6.28
N ASN A 219 -0.48 -25.42 7.45
CA ASN A 219 -0.38 -26.87 7.64
C ASN A 219 0.90 -27.47 7.05
N LEU A 220 2.00 -26.71 7.12
CA LEU A 220 3.28 -27.06 6.53
C LEU A 220 4.28 -27.36 7.63
N SER A 221 5.11 -28.38 7.44
CA SER A 221 6.19 -28.67 8.38
C SER A 221 7.54 -28.70 7.69
N ARG A 222 8.50 -27.98 8.28
CA ARG A 222 9.85 -27.85 7.72
C ARG A 222 10.92 -27.87 8.82
N PRO A 223 12.11 -28.41 8.54
CA PRO A 223 13.26 -28.24 9.42
C PRO A 223 13.71 -26.77 9.39
N VAL A 224 14.00 -26.22 10.57
CA VAL A 224 14.51 -24.86 10.73
C VAL A 224 15.68 -24.85 11.72
N ALA A 225 16.54 -23.85 11.60
CA ALA A 225 17.50 -23.51 12.63
C ALA A 225 16.94 -22.38 13.50
N LEU A 226 17.04 -22.53 14.82
CA LEU A 226 16.72 -21.49 15.79
C LEU A 226 18.02 -21.01 16.43
N LYS A 227 18.15 -19.69 16.60
CA LYS A 227 19.31 -19.08 17.25
C LYS A 227 18.84 -18.34 18.50
N LEU A 228 19.12 -18.90 19.68
CA LEU A 228 18.81 -18.31 20.98
C LEU A 228 19.95 -17.37 21.36
N LEU A 229 19.68 -16.07 21.45
CA LEU A 229 20.66 -15.05 21.79
C LEU A 229 20.75 -14.86 23.31
N TYR A 230 21.95 -14.55 23.82
CA TYR A 230 22.15 -14.29 25.25
C TYR A 230 22.01 -12.80 25.60
N GLY A 231 21.37 -12.47 26.72
CA GLY A 231 21.23 -11.11 27.26
C GLY A 231 20.07 -10.32 26.63
N SER A 232 19.09 -9.89 27.44
CA SER A 232 17.77 -9.49 26.94
C SER A 232 17.40 -7.99 27.01
N ASN A 233 18.34 -7.05 27.24
CA ASN A 233 17.93 -5.64 27.45
C ASN A 233 18.71 -4.56 26.67
N ASN A 234 19.66 -4.90 25.80
CA ASN A 234 20.28 -3.93 24.90
C ASN A 234 20.69 -4.65 23.62
N TYR A 235 19.80 -4.70 22.64
CA TYR A 235 20.13 -5.22 21.33
C TYR A 235 21.14 -4.26 20.68
N GLN A 236 22.37 -4.72 20.51
CA GLN A 236 23.41 -3.97 19.82
C GLN A 236 22.92 -3.73 18.38
N GLU A 237 22.97 -2.48 17.90
CA GLU A 237 22.64 -2.10 16.51
C GLU A 237 23.33 -3.02 15.49
N GLU A 238 24.50 -3.53 15.87
CA GLU A 238 25.30 -4.54 15.16
C GLU A 238 24.49 -5.79 14.79
N PHE A 239 23.67 -6.34 15.70
CA PHE A 239 22.85 -7.52 15.43
C PHE A 239 21.72 -7.22 14.44
N ILE A 240 21.07 -6.04 14.59
CA ILE A 240 20.02 -5.61 13.66
C ILE A 240 20.61 -5.36 12.27
N ASN A 241 21.81 -4.75 12.19
CA ASN A 241 22.51 -4.52 10.94
C ASN A 241 22.97 -5.83 10.28
N GLU A 242 23.44 -6.79 11.06
CA GLU A 242 23.77 -8.14 10.59
C GLU A 242 22.52 -8.85 10.04
N LEU A 243 21.39 -8.82 10.77
CA LEU A 243 20.12 -9.40 10.35
C LEU A 243 19.63 -8.80 9.02
N LYS A 244 19.66 -7.47 8.91
CA LYS A 244 19.30 -6.75 7.67
C LYS A 244 20.19 -7.17 6.50
N THR A 245 21.51 -7.27 6.73
CA THR A 245 22.48 -7.70 5.72
C THR A 245 22.19 -9.12 5.22
N TYR A 246 21.88 -10.05 6.12
CA TYR A 246 21.54 -11.42 5.72
C TYR A 246 20.22 -11.50 4.96
N CYS A 247 19.20 -10.73 5.37
CA CYS A 247 17.95 -10.68 4.61
C CYS A 247 18.18 -10.11 3.20
N ASP A 248 19.04 -9.10 3.05
CA ASP A 248 19.42 -8.55 1.75
C ASP A 248 20.14 -9.57 0.85
N ILE A 249 21.01 -10.40 1.43
CA ILE A 249 21.68 -11.48 0.69
C ILE A 249 20.66 -12.54 0.28
N GLY A 250 19.79 -12.97 1.18
CA GLY A 250 18.76 -14.00 0.90
C GLY A 250 17.70 -13.58 -0.13
N LEU A 251 17.46 -12.28 -0.30
CA LEU A 251 16.61 -11.75 -1.37
C LEU A 251 17.30 -11.79 -2.74
N LYS A 252 18.63 -11.63 -2.78
CA LYS A 252 19.44 -11.63 -4.01
C LYS A 252 19.86 -13.05 -4.43
N ASP A 253 20.01 -13.95 -3.46
CA ASP A 253 20.39 -15.35 -3.68
C ASP A 253 19.41 -16.28 -2.96
N PRO A 254 18.45 -16.90 -3.70
CA PRO A 254 17.44 -17.77 -3.12
C PRO A 254 17.99 -19.09 -2.54
N THR A 255 19.29 -19.37 -2.70
CA THR A 255 19.97 -20.52 -2.08
C THR A 255 20.54 -20.19 -0.70
N PHE A 256 20.56 -18.91 -0.33
CA PHE A 256 21.06 -18.44 0.96
C PHE A 256 20.01 -18.56 2.08
N LEU A 257 20.44 -18.56 3.34
CA LEU A 257 19.60 -18.81 4.51
C LEU A 257 18.38 -17.87 4.58
N LYS A 258 17.17 -18.43 4.43
CA LYS A 258 15.90 -17.71 4.54
C LYS A 258 15.48 -17.55 6.01
N TRP A 259 15.28 -16.30 6.43
CA TRP A 259 14.70 -15.98 7.72
C TRP A 259 13.17 -16.01 7.65
N PHE A 260 12.53 -16.66 8.62
CA PHE A 260 11.08 -16.81 8.67
C PHE A 260 10.41 -15.90 9.70
N GLY A 261 11.09 -15.64 10.82
CA GLY A 261 10.47 -14.90 11.91
C GLY A 261 11.28 -14.87 13.19
N ILE A 262 10.65 -14.31 14.23
CA ILE A 262 11.19 -14.16 15.58
C ILE A 262 10.24 -14.86 16.55
N SER A 263 10.79 -15.47 17.61
CA SER A 263 10.05 -16.15 18.66
C SER A 263 10.62 -15.79 20.03
N LYS A 264 9.77 -15.76 21.08
CA LYS A 264 10.22 -15.65 22.48
C LYS A 264 10.43 -17.03 23.09
N ASP A 265 11.59 -17.28 23.67
CA ASP A 265 11.86 -18.53 24.37
C ASP A 265 11.00 -18.69 25.63
N LYS A 266 10.62 -19.94 25.96
CA LYS A 266 9.78 -20.25 27.13
C LYS A 266 10.50 -20.10 28.47
N VAL A 267 11.84 -20.09 28.48
CA VAL A 267 12.65 -20.18 29.71
C VAL A 267 13.03 -18.81 30.27
N SER A 268 12.91 -17.73 29.50
CA SER A 268 13.21 -16.37 29.96
C SER A 268 11.93 -15.61 30.32
N GLY A 269 11.61 -15.60 31.62
CA GLY A 269 10.64 -14.68 32.23
C GLY A 269 11.13 -13.23 32.32
N ASN A 270 11.92 -12.77 31.33
CA ASN A 270 12.30 -11.38 31.10
C ASN A 270 12.08 -11.09 29.61
#